data_AF-A0A1F9TF78-F1
#
_entry.id   AF-A0A1F9TF78-F1
#
_cell.length_a   1.000
_cell.length_b   1.000
_cell.length_c   1.000
_cell.angle_alpha   90.00
_cell.angle_beta   90.00
_cell.angle_gamma   90.00
#
_symmetry.space_group_name_H-M   'P 1'
#
loop_
_entity.id
_entity.type
_entity.pdbx_description
1 polymer ?
#
loop_
_entity_poly.entity_id
_entity_poly.type
_entity_poly.pdbx_seq_one_letter_code
_entity_poly.pdbx_strand_id
1 'polypeptide(L)'
;MLWRKAAVIGSLWAASEIVLGSFLKNAHIPFAGLLLTGIGVAILVAGHRLWPEKGLLWRAGLVCAAMKSVSPSAVLVSPMVAIFAEGLCAELGVRLLGGNAAGYLLAGGLAMSWGLLHKIGKLYIFYGPEALAVYARGLEKLRAWLGSPGGAWEPLAALLAGYFLAGAAAALIGMRASSSGAIVPVQSRGADVFKPRSGASAPSYSVFFFIVHLAAVAALMVSGKVRLELAAALSAGYGLACAVFYRRSAALLGRRGLWAGLLVASVLAGWLLGDWGSGLRMAARAFALTLGFAAIAQELLNPAVRLALERAAGRAFFETLEYAFASLPLVLGSLPSGRDMLLRPAASLRTVIGRAPCLLERERRRVYIITGGHGSGKSTLVKGVAGLLQERGLRPAGIMAEGLWRAGIRDGFDLVDLSSGVKTPLCRRETGGKIRAGEFRFFEGGLAAGRLALSAESVRPAAAVFLDEIGFLELEGGGWAPELTALLGAGGPPVIVVVRDYLLEKVLARWRLKPSAVWKAGKTGPADAMTLLAAAID
;
A
#
# COMPACT_ATOMS: atom_id res chain seq x y z
N MET A 1 15.32 2.08 -10.65
CA MET A 1 14.16 2.84 -11.17
C MET A 1 12.94 1.97 -11.46
N LEU A 2 13.07 0.79 -12.08
CA LEU A 2 11.94 -0.10 -12.44
C LEU A 2 10.88 -0.32 -11.33
N TRP A 3 11.32 -0.60 -10.11
CA TRP A 3 10.42 -0.78 -8.98
C TRP A 3 9.61 0.48 -8.65
N ARG A 4 10.18 1.69 -8.75
CA ARG A 4 9.43 2.95 -8.57
C ARG A 4 8.42 3.17 -9.70
N LYS A 5 8.77 2.82 -10.95
CA LYS A 5 7.84 2.80 -12.10
C LYS A 5 6.64 1.88 -11.82
N ALA A 6 6.93 0.67 -11.31
CA ALA A 6 5.90 -0.27 -10.87
C ALA A 6 5.06 0.27 -9.70
N ALA A 7 5.66 1.02 -8.76
CA ALA A 7 4.95 1.67 -7.66
C ALA A 7 3.90 2.65 -8.16
N VAL A 8 4.27 3.51 -9.13
CA VAL A 8 3.37 4.52 -9.70
C VAL A 8 2.20 3.83 -10.42
N ILE A 9 2.48 2.94 -11.37
CA ILE A 9 1.44 2.23 -12.13
C ILE A 9 0.57 1.37 -11.21
N GLY A 10 1.20 0.63 -10.29
CA GLY A 10 0.52 -0.21 -9.31
C GLY A 10 -0.36 0.61 -8.35
N SER A 11 0.07 1.81 -7.94
CA SER A 11 -0.74 2.71 -7.10
C SER A 11 -1.95 3.27 -7.85
N LEU A 12 -1.82 3.54 -9.16
CA LEU A 12 -2.93 3.96 -10.01
C LEU A 12 -3.98 2.85 -10.16
N TRP A 13 -3.51 1.63 -10.39
CA TRP A 13 -4.41 0.47 -10.42
C TRP A 13 -5.06 0.23 -9.04
N ALA A 14 -4.29 0.27 -7.95
CA ALA A 14 -4.81 0.13 -6.60
C ALA A 14 -5.85 1.20 -6.24
N ALA A 15 -5.65 2.44 -6.67
CA ALA A 15 -6.61 3.53 -6.47
C ALA A 15 -7.97 3.16 -7.08
N SER A 16 -7.99 2.63 -8.31
CA SER A 16 -9.22 2.16 -8.96
C SER A 16 -9.86 0.98 -8.21
N GLU A 17 -9.07 -0.01 -7.79
CA GLU A 17 -9.55 -1.19 -7.06
C GLU A 17 -10.12 -0.88 -5.67
N ILE A 18 -9.60 0.15 -5.01
CA ILE A 18 -10.02 0.54 -3.66
C ILE A 18 -11.23 1.48 -3.75
N VAL A 19 -11.13 2.57 -4.53
CA VAL A 19 -12.17 3.61 -4.60
C VAL A 19 -13.34 3.13 -5.43
N LEU A 20 -13.12 2.81 -6.70
CA LEU A 20 -14.20 2.38 -7.59
C LEU A 20 -14.69 0.99 -7.18
N GLY A 21 -13.79 0.08 -6.80
CA GLY A 21 -14.19 -1.26 -6.38
C GLY A 21 -15.06 -1.31 -5.13
N SER A 22 -14.88 -0.39 -4.18
CA SER A 22 -15.79 -0.28 -3.02
C SER A 22 -17.14 0.32 -3.40
N PHE A 23 -17.14 1.37 -4.23
CA PHE A 23 -18.35 1.99 -4.76
C PHE A 23 -19.21 0.99 -5.55
N LEU A 24 -18.64 0.29 -6.53
CA LEU A 24 -19.38 -0.66 -7.38
C LEU A 24 -20.00 -1.81 -6.59
N LYS A 25 -19.29 -2.30 -5.56
CA LYS A 25 -19.79 -3.37 -4.68
C LYS A 25 -20.92 -2.90 -3.80
N ASN A 26 -20.83 -1.69 -3.27
CA ASN A 26 -21.91 -1.09 -2.47
C ASN A 26 -23.14 -0.76 -3.32
N ALA A 27 -22.94 -0.39 -4.58
CA ALA A 27 -24.01 -0.14 -5.55
C ALA A 27 -24.59 -1.43 -6.18
N HIS A 28 -24.10 -2.61 -5.80
CA HIS A 28 -24.51 -3.91 -6.35
C HIS A 28 -24.46 -4.00 -7.89
N ILE A 29 -23.50 -3.30 -8.52
CA ILE A 29 -23.38 -3.28 -9.99
C ILE A 29 -22.92 -4.66 -10.48
N PRO A 30 -23.65 -5.29 -11.42
CA PRO A 30 -23.26 -6.58 -11.98
C PRO A 30 -21.93 -6.46 -12.74
N PHE A 31 -21.17 -7.56 -12.79
CA PHE A 31 -19.88 -7.62 -13.50
C PHE A 31 -18.82 -6.60 -13.05
N ALA A 32 -18.95 -6.02 -11.85
CA ALA A 32 -17.97 -5.07 -11.30
C ALA A 32 -16.52 -5.58 -11.39
N GLY A 33 -16.29 -6.89 -11.19
CA GLY A 33 -14.96 -7.49 -11.33
C GLY A 33 -14.37 -7.38 -12.74
N LEU A 34 -15.17 -7.63 -13.79
CA LEU A 34 -14.73 -7.51 -15.19
C LEU A 34 -14.38 -6.05 -15.53
N LEU A 35 -15.19 -5.11 -15.05
CA LEU A 35 -14.94 -3.68 -15.26
C LEU A 35 -13.63 -3.25 -14.60
N LEU A 36 -13.38 -3.69 -13.36
CA LEU A 36 -12.14 -3.41 -12.64
C LEU A 36 -10.91 -4.03 -13.31
N THR A 37 -10.98 -5.29 -13.73
CA THR A 37 -9.90 -5.93 -14.51
C THR A 37 -9.66 -5.17 -15.82
N GLY A 38 -10.70 -4.71 -16.51
CA GLY A 38 -10.56 -3.90 -17.72
C GLY A 38 -9.84 -2.57 -17.48
N ILE A 39 -10.17 -1.87 -16.40
CA ILE A 39 -9.46 -0.65 -16.00
C ILE A 39 -8.00 -0.96 -15.66
N GLY A 40 -7.75 -2.05 -14.93
CA GLY A 40 -6.39 -2.55 -14.64
C GLY A 40 -5.58 -2.82 -15.90
N VAL A 41 -6.14 -3.54 -16.87
CA VAL A 41 -5.52 -3.81 -18.18
C VAL A 41 -5.20 -2.50 -18.91
N ALA A 42 -6.14 -1.55 -18.97
CA ALA A 42 -5.91 -0.28 -19.64
C ALA A 42 -4.75 0.51 -18.99
N ILE A 43 -4.70 0.56 -17.65
CA ILE A 43 -3.63 1.18 -16.87
C ILE A 43 -2.27 0.51 -17.13
N LEU A 44 -2.23 -0.83 -17.07
CA LEU A 44 -1.02 -1.62 -17.29
C LEU A 44 -0.46 -1.39 -18.70
N VAL A 45 -1.31 -1.45 -19.73
CA VAL A 45 -0.92 -1.22 -21.12
C VAL A 45 -0.43 0.21 -21.35
N ALA A 46 -1.17 1.21 -20.85
CA ALA A 46 -0.76 2.61 -20.98
C ALA A 46 0.58 2.89 -20.25
N GLY A 47 0.75 2.34 -19.06
CA GLY A 47 1.96 2.47 -18.26
C GLY A 47 3.18 1.77 -18.87
N HIS A 48 3.01 0.58 -19.45
CA HIS A 48 4.10 -0.11 -20.15
C HIS A 48 4.46 0.56 -21.48
N ARG A 49 3.51 1.19 -22.17
CA ARG A 49 3.84 2.03 -23.34
C ARG A 49 4.60 3.29 -22.97
N LEU A 50 4.37 3.85 -21.77
CA LEU A 50 5.17 4.94 -21.23
C LEU A 50 6.59 4.47 -20.85
N TRP A 51 6.71 3.29 -20.22
CA TRP A 51 7.99 2.69 -19.84
C TRP A 51 8.08 1.23 -20.29
N PRO A 52 8.58 0.95 -21.51
CA PRO A 52 8.63 -0.41 -22.06
C PRO A 52 9.78 -1.23 -21.47
N GLU A 53 9.72 -1.50 -20.16
CA GLU A 53 10.72 -2.26 -19.42
C GLU A 53 10.20 -3.66 -19.06
N LYS A 54 11.05 -4.67 -19.28
CA LYS A 54 10.75 -6.07 -18.95
C LYS A 54 10.45 -6.22 -17.46
N GLY A 55 9.33 -6.86 -17.15
CA GLY A 55 8.91 -7.15 -15.80
C GLY A 55 8.23 -5.98 -15.07
N LEU A 56 7.87 -4.91 -15.77
CA LEU A 56 7.11 -3.81 -15.18
C LEU A 56 5.68 -4.24 -14.81
N LEU A 57 5.02 -5.03 -15.67
CA LEU A 57 3.59 -5.35 -15.55
C LEU A 57 3.29 -6.23 -14.35
N TRP A 58 4.04 -7.33 -14.16
CA TRP A 58 3.84 -8.20 -13.00
C TRP A 58 4.20 -7.51 -11.68
N ARG A 59 5.20 -6.62 -11.67
CA ARG A 59 5.56 -5.84 -10.48
C ARG A 59 4.48 -4.83 -10.13
N ALA A 60 3.89 -4.16 -11.12
CA ALA A 60 2.75 -3.28 -10.90
C ALA A 60 1.54 -4.05 -10.35
N GLY A 61 1.28 -5.27 -10.84
CA GLY A 61 0.25 -6.16 -10.29
C GLY A 61 0.55 -6.61 -8.87
N LEU A 62 1.81 -6.91 -8.54
CA LEU A 62 2.21 -7.25 -7.18
C LEU A 62 2.01 -6.08 -6.21
N VAL A 63 2.40 -4.86 -6.63
CA VAL A 63 2.17 -3.64 -5.85
C VAL A 63 0.68 -3.40 -5.63
N CYS A 64 -0.14 -3.50 -6.69
CA CYS A 64 -1.59 -3.32 -6.59
C CYS A 64 -2.22 -4.33 -5.62
N ALA A 65 -1.88 -5.61 -5.75
CA ALA A 65 -2.35 -6.68 -4.87
C ALA A 65 -1.96 -6.41 -3.42
N ALA A 66 -0.71 -6.01 -3.17
CA ALA A 66 -0.24 -5.69 -1.83
C ALA A 66 -0.94 -4.45 -1.23
N MET A 67 -1.17 -3.39 -2.01
CA MET A 67 -1.93 -2.22 -1.54
C MET A 67 -3.39 -2.58 -1.23
N LYS A 68 -3.99 -3.49 -2.01
CA LYS A 68 -5.34 -3.99 -1.76
C LYS A 68 -5.46 -4.73 -0.43
N SER A 69 -4.38 -5.33 0.08
CA SER A 69 -4.36 -6.01 1.39
C SER A 69 -4.64 -5.07 2.57
N VAL A 70 -4.33 -3.78 2.43
CA VAL A 70 -4.56 -2.74 3.45
C VAL A 70 -5.99 -2.19 3.39
N SER A 71 -6.77 -2.55 2.37
CA SER A 71 -8.17 -2.17 2.21
C SER A 71 -9.05 -2.83 3.29
N PRO A 72 -10.03 -2.12 3.87
CA PRO A 72 -10.88 -2.64 4.96
C PRO A 72 -11.86 -3.80 4.59
N SER A 73 -11.71 -4.44 3.43
CA SER A 73 -12.62 -5.50 2.96
C SER A 73 -12.27 -6.88 3.54
N ALA A 74 -13.26 -7.55 4.14
CA ALA A 74 -13.09 -8.67 5.08
C ALA A 74 -12.58 -10.03 4.53
N VAL A 75 -12.21 -10.17 3.25
CA VAL A 75 -11.67 -11.44 2.69
C VAL A 75 -10.59 -11.11 1.65
N LEU A 76 -9.33 -11.04 2.09
CA LEU A 76 -8.27 -10.32 1.37
C LEU A 76 -7.52 -11.17 0.33
N VAL A 77 -7.34 -12.46 0.53
CA VAL A 77 -6.38 -13.25 -0.26
C VAL A 77 -6.85 -13.48 -1.70
N SER A 78 -8.13 -13.80 -1.91
CA SER A 78 -8.62 -14.21 -3.23
C SER A 78 -8.57 -13.09 -4.30
N PRO A 79 -8.97 -11.84 -4.02
CA PRO A 79 -8.79 -10.74 -4.97
C PRO A 79 -7.32 -10.40 -5.23
N MET A 80 -6.45 -10.51 -4.21
CA MET A 80 -5.02 -10.23 -4.36
C MET A 80 -4.33 -11.20 -5.32
N VAL A 81 -4.65 -12.50 -5.21
CA VAL A 81 -4.14 -13.53 -6.13
C VAL A 81 -4.62 -13.27 -7.56
N ALA A 82 -5.87 -12.83 -7.74
CA ALA A 82 -6.41 -12.47 -9.04
C ALA A 82 -5.63 -11.33 -9.70
N ILE A 83 -5.51 -10.20 -9.00
CA ILE A 83 -4.82 -8.98 -9.47
C ILE A 83 -3.36 -9.29 -9.81
N PHE A 84 -2.66 -10.04 -8.95
CA PHE A 84 -1.28 -10.38 -9.20
C PHE A 84 -1.13 -11.25 -10.46
N ALA A 85 -1.98 -12.26 -10.62
CA ALA A 85 -1.96 -13.13 -11.78
C ALA A 85 -2.39 -12.42 -13.07
N GLU A 86 -3.32 -11.46 -13.02
CA GLU A 86 -3.63 -10.58 -14.15
C GLU A 86 -2.38 -9.82 -14.64
N GLY A 87 -1.56 -9.30 -13.71
CA GLY A 87 -0.28 -8.68 -14.03
C GLY A 87 0.75 -9.65 -14.64
N LEU A 88 0.79 -10.90 -14.19
CA LEU A 88 1.62 -11.97 -14.77
C LEU A 88 1.16 -12.35 -16.19
N CYS A 89 -0.14 -12.51 -16.40
CA CYS A 89 -0.73 -12.78 -17.70
C CYS A 89 -0.47 -11.64 -18.69
N ALA A 90 -0.57 -10.39 -18.24
CA ALA A 90 -0.25 -9.22 -19.05
C ALA A 90 1.24 -9.20 -19.44
N GLU A 91 2.14 -9.45 -18.48
CA GLU A 91 3.59 -9.59 -18.76
C GLU A 91 3.85 -10.71 -19.77
N LEU A 92 3.22 -11.87 -19.61
CA LEU A 92 3.38 -13.00 -20.52
C LEU A 92 2.96 -12.62 -21.94
N GLY A 93 1.80 -11.97 -22.11
CA GLY A 93 1.33 -11.53 -23.43
C GLY A 93 2.31 -10.58 -24.13
N VAL A 94 2.84 -9.59 -23.40
CA VAL A 94 3.85 -8.66 -23.94
C VAL A 94 5.18 -9.36 -24.21
N ARG A 95 5.59 -10.35 -23.41
CA ARG A 95 6.84 -11.11 -23.64
C ARG A 95 6.78 -11.98 -24.88
N LEU A 96 5.62 -12.57 -25.17
CA LEU A 96 5.44 -13.50 -26.29
C LEU A 96 5.46 -12.77 -27.64
N LEU A 97 4.78 -11.63 -27.75
CA LEU A 97 4.62 -10.91 -29.03
C LEU A 97 5.30 -9.53 -29.07
N GLY A 98 5.95 -9.10 -27.99
CA GLY A 98 6.66 -7.83 -27.88
C GLY A 98 5.80 -6.64 -27.42
N GLY A 99 6.44 -5.48 -27.21
CA GLY A 99 5.81 -4.22 -26.80
C GLY A 99 5.05 -3.49 -27.92
N ASN A 100 4.40 -4.23 -28.81
CA ASN A 100 3.62 -3.73 -29.96
C ASN A 100 2.12 -4.00 -29.76
N ALA A 101 1.29 -3.59 -30.74
CA ALA A 101 -0.16 -3.74 -30.65
C ALA A 101 -0.59 -5.20 -30.40
N ALA A 102 0.01 -6.17 -31.10
CA ALA A 102 -0.34 -7.57 -30.93
C ALA A 102 -0.04 -8.08 -29.51
N GLY A 103 1.13 -7.72 -28.95
CA GLY A 103 1.47 -8.09 -27.57
C GLY A 103 0.57 -7.44 -26.53
N TYR A 104 0.14 -6.18 -26.71
CA TYR A 104 -0.80 -5.54 -25.78
C TYR A 104 -2.22 -6.12 -25.88
N LEU A 105 -2.69 -6.47 -27.08
CA LEU A 105 -3.99 -7.14 -27.26
C LEU A 105 -3.97 -8.52 -26.59
N LEU A 106 -2.90 -9.29 -26.80
CA LEU A 106 -2.71 -10.59 -26.15
C LEU A 106 -2.64 -10.43 -24.63
N ALA A 107 -1.87 -9.46 -24.13
CA ALA A 107 -1.75 -9.17 -22.70
C ALA A 107 -3.11 -8.86 -22.06
N GLY A 108 -3.90 -7.98 -22.68
CA GLY A 108 -5.24 -7.65 -22.20
C GLY A 108 -6.19 -8.84 -22.25
N GLY A 109 -6.18 -9.60 -23.35
CA GLY A 109 -7.00 -10.80 -23.50
C GLY A 109 -6.68 -11.88 -22.47
N LEU A 110 -5.40 -12.19 -22.25
CA LEU A 110 -4.96 -13.15 -21.24
C LEU A 110 -5.31 -12.70 -19.82
N ALA A 111 -5.05 -11.44 -19.46
CA ALA A 111 -5.36 -10.90 -18.14
C ALA A 111 -6.87 -10.95 -17.85
N MET A 112 -7.72 -10.56 -18.80
CA MET A 112 -9.17 -10.65 -18.63
C MET A 112 -9.63 -12.11 -18.53
N SER A 113 -9.10 -13.00 -19.38
CA SER A 113 -9.43 -14.43 -19.41
C SER A 113 -9.07 -15.15 -18.10
N TRP A 114 -8.00 -14.70 -17.42
CA TRP A 114 -7.66 -15.20 -16.09
C TRP A 114 -8.81 -15.02 -15.09
N GLY A 115 -9.61 -13.96 -15.20
CA GLY A 115 -10.77 -13.75 -14.35
C GLY A 115 -11.78 -14.90 -14.40
N LEU A 116 -11.95 -15.55 -15.56
CA LEU A 116 -12.78 -16.75 -15.72
C LEU A 116 -12.10 -17.98 -15.10
N LEU A 117 -10.82 -18.20 -15.40
CA LEU A 117 -10.04 -19.32 -14.85
C LEU A 117 -9.97 -19.26 -13.33
N HIS A 118 -9.78 -18.07 -12.74
CA HIS A 118 -9.81 -17.86 -11.30
C HIS A 118 -11.18 -18.14 -10.69
N LYS A 119 -12.29 -17.83 -11.39
CA LYS A 119 -13.63 -18.21 -10.93
C LYS A 119 -13.81 -19.73 -10.90
N ILE A 120 -13.36 -20.42 -11.94
CA ILE A 120 -13.40 -21.89 -12.02
C ILE A 120 -12.51 -22.51 -10.93
N GLY A 121 -11.29 -22.01 -10.76
CA GLY A 121 -10.37 -22.46 -9.70
C GLY A 121 -10.92 -22.24 -8.30
N LYS A 122 -11.54 -21.09 -8.03
CA LYS A 122 -12.22 -20.83 -6.74
C LYS A 122 -13.38 -21.80 -6.51
N LEU A 123 -14.19 -22.05 -7.54
CA LEU A 123 -15.29 -23.00 -7.45
C LEU A 123 -14.75 -24.39 -7.08
N TYR A 124 -13.69 -24.84 -7.75
CA TYR A 124 -13.04 -26.10 -7.46
C TYR A 124 -12.43 -26.16 -6.04
N ILE A 125 -11.78 -25.09 -5.58
CA ILE A 125 -11.19 -25.05 -4.23
C ILE A 125 -12.29 -25.10 -3.16
N PHE A 126 -13.30 -24.23 -3.25
CA PHE A 126 -14.31 -24.09 -2.20
C PHE A 126 -15.32 -25.24 -2.19
N TYR A 127 -15.71 -25.72 -3.37
CA TYR A 127 -16.81 -26.66 -3.50
C TYR A 127 -16.36 -28.04 -4.03
N GLY A 128 -15.11 -28.21 -4.45
CA GLY A 128 -14.61 -29.50 -4.94
C GLY A 128 -14.96 -29.81 -6.40
N PRO A 129 -14.53 -30.98 -6.90
CA PRO A 129 -14.77 -31.41 -8.29
C PRO A 129 -16.26 -31.58 -8.61
N GLU A 130 -17.08 -31.95 -7.64
CA GLU A 130 -18.54 -32.12 -7.82
C GLU A 130 -19.21 -30.82 -8.28
N ALA A 131 -18.68 -29.68 -7.83
CA ALA A 131 -19.17 -28.38 -8.27
C ALA A 131 -19.00 -28.17 -9.78
N LEU A 132 -17.89 -28.61 -10.37
CA LEU A 132 -17.70 -28.51 -11.82
C LEU A 132 -18.68 -29.41 -12.57
N ALA A 133 -18.99 -30.60 -12.03
CA ALA A 133 -19.99 -31.50 -12.59
C ALA A 133 -21.40 -30.90 -12.57
N VAL A 134 -21.77 -30.14 -11.52
CA VAL A 134 -23.03 -29.38 -11.45
C VAL A 134 -23.13 -28.41 -12.63
N TYR A 135 -22.08 -27.61 -12.89
CA TYR A 135 -22.08 -26.67 -14.00
C TYR A 135 -22.12 -27.36 -15.37
N ALA A 136 -21.36 -28.45 -15.56
CA ALA A 136 -21.36 -29.21 -16.80
C ALA A 136 -22.75 -29.80 -17.11
N ARG A 137 -23.38 -30.47 -16.14
CA ARG A 137 -24.74 -31.03 -16.31
C ARG A 137 -25.82 -29.97 -16.46
N GLY A 138 -25.67 -28.84 -15.77
CA GLY A 138 -26.58 -27.70 -15.93
C GLY A 138 -26.54 -27.14 -17.36
N LEU A 139 -25.33 -27.05 -17.93
CA LEU A 139 -25.14 -26.61 -19.30
C LEU A 139 -25.72 -27.61 -20.31
N GLU A 140 -25.51 -28.91 -20.09
CA GLU A 140 -26.11 -29.97 -20.92
C GLU A 140 -27.64 -29.89 -20.92
N LYS A 141 -28.28 -29.73 -19.75
CA LYS A 141 -29.74 -29.56 -19.66
C LYS A 141 -30.22 -28.30 -20.38
N LEU A 142 -29.53 -27.18 -20.20
CA LEU A 142 -29.88 -25.93 -20.86
C LEU A 142 -29.78 -26.06 -22.39
N ARG A 143 -28.74 -26.73 -22.89
CA ARG A 143 -28.56 -26.99 -24.33
C ARG A 143 -29.65 -27.91 -24.88
N ALA A 144 -30.02 -28.94 -24.14
CA ALA A 144 -31.13 -29.81 -24.49
C ALA A 144 -32.44 -29.02 -24.61
N TRP A 145 -32.71 -28.09 -23.70
CA TRP A 145 -33.87 -27.20 -23.78
C TRP A 145 -33.83 -26.23 -24.97
N LEU A 146 -32.64 -25.76 -25.35
CA LEU A 146 -32.45 -24.85 -26.48
C LEU A 146 -32.33 -25.57 -27.83
N GLY A 147 -32.39 -26.91 -27.87
CA GLY A 147 -32.26 -27.69 -29.10
C GLY A 147 -30.89 -27.57 -29.79
N SER A 148 -29.83 -27.23 -29.05
CA SER A 148 -28.49 -27.01 -29.62
C SER A 148 -27.59 -28.23 -29.41
N PRO A 149 -27.40 -29.10 -30.43
CA PRO A 149 -26.49 -30.24 -30.33
C PRO A 149 -25.04 -29.77 -30.20
N GLY A 150 -24.28 -30.38 -29.27
CA GLY A 150 -22.84 -30.12 -29.09
C GLY A 150 -22.36 -30.32 -27.66
N GLY A 151 -21.05 -30.18 -27.43
CA GLY A 151 -20.39 -30.54 -26.17
C GLY A 151 -20.38 -29.43 -25.11
N ALA A 152 -20.14 -29.76 -23.83
CA ALA A 152 -20.07 -28.77 -22.74
C ALA A 152 -18.93 -27.74 -22.88
N TRP A 153 -17.97 -27.96 -23.78
CA TRP A 153 -16.81 -27.09 -23.98
C TRP A 153 -17.10 -25.87 -24.86
N GLU A 154 -18.06 -25.94 -25.80
CA GLU A 154 -18.32 -24.84 -26.75
C GLU A 154 -18.78 -23.55 -26.05
N PRO A 155 -19.73 -23.59 -25.09
CA PRO A 155 -20.15 -22.38 -24.39
C PRO A 155 -19.04 -21.82 -23.50
N LEU A 156 -18.19 -22.69 -22.95
CA LEU A 156 -17.00 -22.28 -22.20
C LEU A 156 -15.98 -21.59 -23.10
N ALA A 157 -15.74 -22.12 -24.30
CA ALA A 157 -14.86 -21.52 -25.30
C ALA A 157 -15.41 -20.16 -25.79
N ALA A 158 -16.72 -20.06 -26.04
CA ALA A 158 -17.38 -18.81 -26.39
C ALA A 158 -17.27 -17.76 -25.27
N LEU A 159 -17.46 -18.18 -24.02
CA LEU A 159 -17.29 -17.31 -22.85
C LEU A 159 -15.83 -16.84 -22.71
N LEU A 160 -14.87 -17.74 -22.88
CA LEU A 160 -13.45 -17.42 -22.85
C LEU A 160 -13.07 -16.44 -23.96
N ALA A 161 -13.58 -16.65 -25.18
CA ALA A 161 -13.40 -15.73 -26.29
C ALA A 161 -14.00 -14.35 -25.98
N GLY A 162 -15.19 -14.28 -25.37
CA GLY A 162 -15.79 -13.02 -24.93
C GLY A 162 -14.94 -12.28 -23.90
N TYR A 163 -14.39 -12.98 -22.91
CA TYR A 163 -13.46 -12.39 -21.94
C TYR A 163 -12.18 -11.90 -22.63
N PHE A 164 -11.61 -12.71 -23.53
CA PHE A 164 -10.42 -12.33 -24.28
C PHE A 164 -10.63 -11.06 -25.11
N LEU A 165 -11.75 -10.98 -25.86
CA LEU A 165 -12.09 -9.83 -26.68
C LEU A 165 -12.35 -8.58 -25.82
N ALA A 166 -13.02 -8.71 -24.68
CA ALA A 166 -13.21 -7.61 -23.74
C ALA A 166 -11.87 -7.09 -23.17
N GLY A 167 -10.95 -8.01 -22.87
CA GLY A 167 -9.59 -7.68 -22.43
C GLY A 167 -8.78 -6.97 -23.52
N ALA A 168 -8.86 -7.45 -24.77
CA ALA A 168 -8.24 -6.82 -25.93
C ALA A 168 -8.81 -5.40 -26.18
N ALA A 169 -10.13 -5.22 -26.02
CA ALA A 169 -10.77 -3.91 -26.10
C ALA A 169 -10.28 -2.95 -25.00
N ALA A 170 -10.13 -3.43 -23.77
CA ALA A 170 -9.52 -2.65 -22.69
C ALA A 170 -8.06 -2.26 -22.99
N ALA A 171 -7.28 -3.17 -23.58
CA ALA A 171 -5.92 -2.88 -24.03
C ALA A 171 -5.89 -1.80 -25.13
N LEU A 172 -6.87 -1.79 -26.05
CA LEU A 172 -7.01 -0.71 -27.05
C LEU A 172 -7.21 0.66 -26.39
N ILE A 173 -7.99 0.73 -25.31
CA ILE A 173 -8.16 1.97 -24.54
C ILE A 173 -6.81 2.41 -23.94
N GLY A 174 -6.06 1.48 -23.33
CA GLY A 174 -4.73 1.76 -22.80
C GLY A 174 -3.74 2.25 -23.88
N MET A 175 -3.74 1.61 -25.05
CA MET A 175 -2.91 2.01 -26.18
C MET A 175 -3.27 3.40 -26.70
N ARG A 176 -4.56 3.73 -26.81
CA ARG A 176 -5.02 5.07 -27.20
C ARG A 176 -4.68 6.11 -26.14
N ALA A 177 -4.73 5.76 -24.86
CA ALA A 177 -4.37 6.67 -23.78
C ALA A 177 -2.88 7.06 -23.80
N SER A 178 -2.00 6.15 -24.22
CA SER A 178 -0.56 6.42 -24.33
C SER A 178 -0.16 7.23 -25.57
N SER A 179 -1.03 7.35 -26.57
CA SER A 179 -0.76 8.18 -27.76
C SER A 179 -1.11 9.63 -27.51
N SER A 180 -0.50 10.55 -28.26
CA SER A 180 -0.87 11.98 -28.26
C SER A 180 -2.36 12.16 -28.52
N GLY A 181 -2.99 13.10 -27.83
CA GLY A 181 -4.40 13.44 -28.02
C GLY A 181 -5.00 14.24 -26.86
N ALA A 182 -6.31 14.47 -26.93
CA ALA A 182 -7.05 15.29 -25.97
C ALA A 182 -6.89 14.84 -24.51
N ILE A 183 -6.70 15.79 -23.62
CA ILE A 183 -6.72 15.59 -22.16
C ILE A 183 -8.04 16.12 -21.58
N VAL A 184 -8.39 15.64 -20.39
CA VAL A 184 -9.57 16.09 -19.63
C VAL A 184 -9.10 16.93 -18.43
N PRO A 185 -9.85 17.98 -18.03
CA PRO A 185 -9.56 18.75 -16.82
C PRO A 185 -9.59 17.87 -15.56
N VAL A 186 -8.68 18.16 -14.64
CA VAL A 186 -8.62 17.50 -13.33
C VAL A 186 -9.39 18.33 -12.32
N GLN A 187 -10.22 17.67 -11.50
CA GLN A 187 -10.88 18.31 -10.36
C GLN A 187 -10.02 18.13 -9.11
N SER A 188 -9.61 19.24 -8.48
CA SER A 188 -8.96 19.21 -7.17
C SER A 188 -9.99 18.83 -6.10
N ARG A 189 -10.17 17.54 -5.84
CA ARG A 189 -10.92 17.07 -4.67
C ARG A 189 -9.95 16.80 -3.52
N GLY A 190 -10.23 17.42 -2.37
CA GLY A 190 -9.49 17.21 -1.12
C GLY A 190 -9.46 15.73 -0.71
N ALA A 191 -8.28 15.27 -0.32
CA ALA A 191 -7.97 13.89 -0.01
C ALA A 191 -8.51 13.46 1.37
N ASP A 192 -9.82 13.33 1.54
CA ASP A 192 -10.45 12.85 2.78
C ASP A 192 -10.90 11.37 2.71
N VAL A 193 -10.27 10.56 1.84
CA VAL A 193 -10.74 9.18 1.54
C VAL A 193 -10.14 8.10 2.46
N PHE A 194 -9.14 8.42 3.27
CA PHE A 194 -8.50 7.44 4.17
C PHE A 194 -8.38 7.97 5.60
N LYS A 195 -9.42 7.76 6.41
CA LYS A 195 -9.26 7.78 7.88
C LYS A 195 -9.05 6.33 8.36
N PRO A 196 -7.85 5.96 8.83
CA PRO A 196 -7.67 4.68 9.49
C PRO A 196 -8.57 4.63 10.72
N ARG A 197 -9.39 3.60 10.86
CA ARG A 197 -10.13 3.34 12.10
C ARG A 197 -9.12 2.92 13.18
N SER A 198 -8.82 3.82 14.11
CA SER A 198 -8.19 3.50 15.38
C SER A 198 -9.22 2.85 16.29
N GLY A 199 -8.95 1.64 16.80
CA GLY A 199 -9.77 1.02 17.84
C GLY A 199 -10.10 -0.44 17.59
N ALA A 200 -9.09 -1.30 17.64
CA ALA A 200 -9.28 -2.69 18.01
C ALA A 200 -8.02 -3.15 18.75
N SER A 201 -8.21 -3.79 19.91
CA SER A 201 -7.16 -4.49 20.65
C SER A 201 -6.40 -5.42 19.70
N ALA A 202 -5.07 -5.44 19.82
CA ALA A 202 -4.22 -6.28 18.99
C ALA A 202 -4.69 -7.75 19.07
N PRO A 203 -5.07 -8.39 17.95
CA PRO A 203 -5.44 -9.80 17.96
C PRO A 203 -4.23 -10.64 18.34
N SER A 204 -4.46 -11.73 19.08
CA SER A 204 -3.45 -12.77 19.31
C SER A 204 -3.23 -13.56 18.01
N TYR A 205 -1.98 -13.91 17.71
CA TYR A 205 -1.55 -14.61 16.50
C TYR A 205 -0.42 -15.62 16.83
N SER A 206 -0.29 -16.69 16.05
CA SER A 206 0.68 -17.78 16.20
C SER A 206 1.11 -18.39 14.86
N VAL A 207 2.43 -18.42 14.62
CA VAL A 207 3.03 -19.03 13.42
C VAL A 207 2.72 -20.53 13.32
N PHE A 208 2.62 -21.23 14.46
CA PHE A 208 2.26 -22.64 14.49
C PHE A 208 0.85 -22.87 13.94
N PHE A 209 -0.13 -22.10 14.42
CA PHE A 209 -1.51 -22.23 13.96
C PHE A 209 -1.66 -21.83 12.49
N PHE A 210 -0.89 -20.86 11.99
CA PHE A 210 -0.82 -20.57 10.55
C PHE A 210 -0.48 -21.81 9.71
N ILE A 211 0.56 -22.56 10.09
CA ILE A 211 0.97 -23.79 9.39
C ILE A 211 -0.12 -24.87 9.51
N VAL A 212 -0.70 -25.04 10.70
CA VAL A 212 -1.79 -25.99 10.93
C VAL A 212 -2.99 -25.68 10.04
N HIS A 213 -3.39 -24.41 9.90
CA HIS A 213 -4.50 -24.04 9.03
C HIS A 213 -4.20 -24.29 7.55
N LEU A 214 -2.97 -24.04 7.09
CA LEU A 214 -2.56 -24.38 5.72
C LEU A 214 -2.63 -25.89 5.47
N ALA A 215 -2.13 -26.70 6.41
CA ALA A 215 -2.20 -28.15 6.32
C ALA A 215 -3.66 -28.65 6.33
N ALA A 216 -4.51 -28.09 7.18
CA ALA A 216 -5.93 -28.42 7.23
C ALA A 216 -6.67 -28.08 5.92
N VAL A 217 -6.41 -26.90 5.33
CA VAL A 217 -6.95 -26.53 4.02
C VAL A 217 -6.47 -27.51 2.94
N ALA A 218 -5.19 -27.87 2.92
CA ALA A 218 -4.65 -28.85 1.97
C ALA A 218 -5.30 -30.24 2.14
N ALA A 219 -5.49 -30.70 3.38
CA ALA A 219 -6.17 -31.97 3.67
C ALA A 219 -7.64 -31.97 3.18
N LEU A 220 -8.36 -30.86 3.37
CA LEU A 220 -9.72 -30.68 2.85
C LEU A 220 -9.79 -30.65 1.32
N MET A 221 -8.71 -30.27 0.63
CA MET A 221 -8.66 -30.34 -0.84
C MET A 221 -8.63 -31.79 -1.34
N VAL A 222 -8.01 -32.70 -0.59
CA VAL A 222 -7.77 -34.10 -0.97
C VAL A 222 -8.82 -35.06 -0.36
N SER A 223 -9.71 -34.57 0.51
CA SER A 223 -10.70 -35.38 1.23
C SER A 223 -11.83 -35.95 0.35
N GLY A 224 -11.79 -35.79 -0.96
CA GLY A 224 -12.85 -36.25 -1.87
C GLY A 224 -13.09 -37.76 -1.85
N LYS A 225 -12.09 -38.56 -1.44
CA LYS A 225 -12.20 -40.02 -1.30
C LYS A 225 -12.60 -40.47 0.10
N VAL A 226 -12.73 -39.54 1.06
CA VAL A 226 -13.08 -39.86 2.45
C VAL A 226 -14.59 -40.09 2.57
N ARG A 227 -14.99 -41.01 3.45
CA ARG A 227 -16.40 -41.23 3.80
C ARG A 227 -17.10 -39.91 4.11
N LEU A 228 -18.29 -39.72 3.53
CA LEU A 228 -19.04 -38.45 3.62
C LEU A 228 -19.22 -37.97 5.06
N GLU A 229 -19.66 -38.85 5.94
CA GLU A 229 -19.92 -38.55 7.35
C GLU A 229 -18.67 -38.01 8.05
N LEU A 230 -17.53 -38.69 7.86
CA LEU A 230 -16.25 -38.30 8.43
C LEU A 230 -15.74 -36.98 7.83
N ALA A 231 -15.83 -36.82 6.50
CA ALA A 231 -15.43 -35.60 5.82
C ALA A 231 -16.27 -34.39 6.29
N ALA A 232 -17.58 -34.57 6.44
CA ALA A 232 -18.49 -33.54 6.93
C ALA A 232 -18.23 -33.21 8.40
N ALA A 233 -18.04 -34.21 9.26
CA ALA A 233 -17.74 -34.04 10.68
C ALA A 233 -16.40 -33.31 10.89
N LEU A 234 -15.34 -33.71 10.19
CA LEU A 234 -14.03 -33.04 10.25
C LEU A 234 -14.09 -31.60 9.73
N SER A 235 -14.83 -31.35 8.65
CA SER A 235 -15.02 -30.02 8.08
C SER A 235 -15.79 -29.10 9.05
N ALA A 236 -16.88 -29.60 9.63
CA ALA A 236 -17.66 -28.87 10.62
C ALA A 236 -16.84 -28.60 11.88
N GLY A 237 -16.16 -29.61 12.42
CA GLY A 237 -15.29 -29.49 13.58
C GLY A 237 -14.17 -28.47 13.39
N TYR A 238 -13.47 -28.51 12.25
CA TYR A 238 -12.45 -27.53 11.92
C TYR A 238 -13.02 -26.11 11.77
N GLY A 239 -14.13 -25.95 11.05
CA GLY A 239 -14.77 -24.66 10.86
C GLY A 239 -15.24 -24.04 12.19
N LEU A 240 -15.86 -24.84 13.05
CA LEU A 240 -16.29 -24.43 14.39
C LEU A 240 -15.09 -24.08 15.28
N ALA A 241 -14.02 -24.88 15.27
CA ALA A 241 -12.79 -24.53 15.98
C ALA A 241 -12.24 -23.18 15.50
N CYS A 242 -12.21 -22.93 14.18
CA CYS A 242 -11.81 -21.63 13.65
C CYS A 242 -12.73 -20.49 14.17
N ALA A 243 -14.03 -20.71 14.23
CA ALA A 243 -14.97 -19.70 14.77
C ALA A 243 -14.78 -19.45 16.27
N VAL A 244 -14.44 -20.47 17.06
CA VAL A 244 -14.18 -20.33 18.51
C VAL A 244 -12.88 -19.54 18.75
N PHE A 245 -11.80 -19.87 18.04
CA PHE A 245 -10.49 -19.28 18.28
C PHE A 245 -10.26 -17.95 17.55
N TYR A 246 -11.00 -17.66 16.46
CA TYR A 246 -10.79 -16.47 15.63
C TYR A 246 -12.04 -15.60 15.53
N ARG A 247 -11.94 -14.36 16.03
CA ARG A 247 -13.02 -13.36 15.99
C ARG A 247 -13.49 -13.05 14.55
N ARG A 248 -12.57 -13.03 13.57
CA ARG A 248 -12.94 -12.83 12.15
C ARG A 248 -13.79 -13.98 11.62
N SER A 249 -13.46 -15.22 11.98
CA SER A 249 -14.24 -16.40 11.60
C SER A 249 -15.60 -16.40 12.32
N ALA A 250 -15.64 -16.08 13.62
CA ALA A 250 -16.88 -15.91 14.37
C ALA A 250 -17.83 -14.87 13.73
N ALA A 251 -17.30 -13.72 13.31
CA ALA A 251 -18.09 -12.66 12.71
C ALA A 251 -18.76 -13.08 11.38
N LEU A 252 -18.22 -14.07 10.67
CA LEU A 252 -18.83 -14.61 9.45
C LEU A 252 -20.07 -15.47 9.75
N LEU A 253 -20.14 -16.13 10.92
CA LEU A 253 -21.31 -16.91 11.32
C LEU A 253 -22.58 -16.04 11.43
N GLY A 254 -22.44 -14.77 11.82
CA GLY A 254 -23.55 -13.81 11.87
C GLY A 254 -24.12 -13.41 10.50
N ARG A 255 -23.45 -13.73 9.39
CA ARG A 255 -23.88 -13.36 8.02
C ARG A 255 -24.87 -14.37 7.45
N ARG A 256 -26.13 -14.28 7.88
CA ARG A 256 -27.22 -15.19 7.48
C ARG A 256 -27.32 -15.44 5.98
N GLY A 257 -27.17 -14.39 5.15
CA GLY A 257 -27.24 -14.51 3.69
C GLY A 257 -26.15 -15.38 3.06
N LEU A 258 -24.95 -15.44 3.66
CA LEU A 258 -23.86 -16.30 3.19
C LEU A 258 -24.22 -17.77 3.35
N TRP A 259 -24.72 -18.14 4.53
CA TRP A 259 -25.06 -19.52 4.88
C TRP A 259 -26.34 -20.00 4.19
N ALA A 260 -27.33 -19.11 4.06
CA ALA A 260 -28.52 -19.38 3.26
C ALA A 260 -28.16 -19.65 1.80
N GLY A 261 -27.29 -18.81 1.21
CA GLY A 261 -26.79 -19.02 -0.15
C GLY A 261 -26.03 -20.35 -0.30
N LEU A 262 -25.20 -20.71 0.68
CA LEU A 262 -24.49 -21.98 0.69
C LEU A 262 -25.44 -23.19 0.74
N LEU A 263 -26.43 -23.15 1.65
CA LEU A 263 -27.43 -24.21 1.77
C LEU A 263 -28.23 -24.39 0.47
N VAL A 264 -28.73 -23.29 -0.09
CA VAL A 264 -29.47 -23.32 -1.36
C VAL A 264 -28.61 -23.88 -2.48
N ALA A 265 -27.36 -23.42 -2.61
CA ALA A 265 -26.44 -23.93 -3.63
C ALA A 265 -26.16 -25.43 -3.46
N SER A 266 -25.98 -25.90 -2.23
CA SER A 266 -25.76 -27.32 -1.92
C SER A 266 -26.98 -28.20 -2.20
N VAL A 267 -28.19 -27.74 -1.88
CA VAL A 267 -29.44 -28.46 -2.18
C VAL A 267 -29.64 -28.54 -3.69
N LEU A 268 -29.47 -27.43 -4.40
CA LEU A 268 -29.56 -27.41 -5.86
C LEU A 268 -28.50 -28.30 -6.52
N ALA A 269 -27.28 -28.30 -6.00
CA ALA A 269 -26.21 -29.19 -6.46
C ALA A 269 -26.56 -30.67 -6.26
N GLY A 270 -27.07 -31.04 -5.08
CA GLY A 270 -27.50 -32.41 -4.80
C GLY A 270 -28.63 -32.87 -5.71
N TRP A 271 -29.64 -32.00 -5.92
CA TRP A 271 -30.73 -32.26 -6.86
C TRP A 271 -30.24 -32.41 -8.30
N LEU A 272 -29.35 -31.53 -8.77
CA LEU A 272 -28.86 -31.56 -10.15
C LEU A 272 -27.93 -32.75 -10.42
N LEU A 273 -27.15 -33.17 -9.42
CA LEU A 273 -26.28 -34.35 -9.51
C LEU A 273 -27.04 -35.66 -9.29
N GLY A 274 -28.24 -35.62 -8.70
CA GLY A 274 -28.95 -36.82 -8.26
C GLY A 274 -28.33 -37.47 -7.02
N ASP A 275 -27.46 -36.75 -6.30
CA ASP A 275 -26.77 -37.22 -5.10
C ASP A 275 -26.72 -36.11 -4.03
N TRP A 276 -27.59 -36.23 -3.04
CA TRP A 276 -27.62 -35.32 -1.89
C TRP A 276 -26.32 -35.34 -1.07
N GLY A 277 -25.58 -36.45 -1.09
CA GLY A 277 -24.32 -36.60 -0.38
C GLY A 277 -23.24 -35.66 -0.91
N SER A 278 -23.13 -35.53 -2.24
CA SER A 278 -22.27 -34.56 -2.90
C SER A 278 -22.62 -33.12 -2.52
N GLY A 279 -23.92 -32.79 -2.49
CA GLY A 279 -24.38 -31.47 -2.05
C GLY A 279 -23.97 -31.13 -0.61
N LEU A 280 -24.11 -32.10 0.31
CA LEU A 280 -23.70 -31.96 1.70
C LEU A 280 -22.17 -31.83 1.85
N ARG A 281 -21.40 -32.62 1.09
CA ARG A 281 -19.93 -32.54 1.07
C ARG A 281 -19.45 -31.17 0.63
N MET A 282 -20.05 -30.63 -0.43
CA MET A 282 -19.79 -29.27 -0.92
C MET A 282 -20.07 -28.23 0.16
N ALA A 283 -21.19 -28.37 0.88
CA ALA A 283 -21.58 -27.45 1.95
C ALA A 283 -20.56 -27.46 3.10
N ALA A 284 -20.24 -28.65 3.60
CA ALA A 284 -19.32 -28.83 4.73
C ALA A 284 -17.92 -28.29 4.40
N ARG A 285 -17.41 -28.59 3.20
CA ARG A 285 -16.12 -28.09 2.72
C ARG A 285 -16.11 -26.57 2.57
N ALA A 286 -17.11 -25.99 1.92
CA ALA A 286 -17.21 -24.54 1.76
C ALA A 286 -17.32 -23.81 3.10
N PHE A 287 -18.04 -24.38 4.07
CA PHE A 287 -18.10 -23.89 5.45
C PHE A 287 -16.72 -23.87 6.10
N ALA A 288 -16.03 -25.02 6.11
CA ALA A 288 -14.70 -25.17 6.69
C ALA A 288 -13.67 -24.19 6.09
N LEU A 289 -13.64 -24.08 4.76
CA LEU A 289 -12.68 -23.22 4.05
C LEU A 289 -12.98 -21.74 4.23
N THR A 290 -14.27 -21.35 4.29
CA THR A 290 -14.63 -19.95 4.53
C THR A 290 -14.12 -19.47 5.88
N LEU A 291 -14.29 -20.29 6.93
CA LEU A 291 -13.81 -19.98 8.28
C LEU A 291 -12.30 -20.15 8.42
N GLY A 292 -11.72 -21.16 7.75
CA GLY A 292 -10.28 -21.41 7.72
C GLY A 292 -9.49 -20.29 7.03
N PHE A 293 -9.94 -19.80 5.87
CA PHE A 293 -9.31 -18.66 5.21
C PHE A 293 -9.43 -17.36 6.02
N ALA A 294 -10.51 -17.18 6.79
CA ALA A 294 -10.63 -16.06 7.71
C ALA A 294 -9.63 -16.14 8.87
N ALA A 295 -9.39 -17.35 9.40
CA ALA A 295 -8.36 -17.62 10.41
C ALA A 295 -6.95 -17.37 9.85
N ILE A 296 -6.64 -17.93 8.67
CA ILE A 296 -5.36 -17.70 7.96
C ILE A 296 -5.13 -16.20 7.71
N ALA A 297 -6.17 -15.47 7.30
CA ALA A 297 -6.07 -14.02 7.07
C ALA A 297 -5.85 -13.21 8.35
N GLN A 298 -6.25 -13.72 9.52
CA GLN A 298 -5.91 -13.13 10.82
C GLN A 298 -4.46 -13.46 11.20
N GLU A 299 -4.04 -14.72 11.02
CA GLU A 299 -2.68 -15.19 11.32
C GLU A 299 -1.59 -14.56 10.44
N LEU A 300 -1.93 -14.24 9.18
CA LEU A 300 -1.02 -13.54 8.27
C LEU A 300 -0.63 -12.13 8.78
N LEU A 301 -1.38 -11.58 9.74
CA LEU A 301 -1.07 -10.29 10.38
C LEU A 301 0.00 -10.41 11.49
N ASN A 302 0.49 -11.62 11.79
CA ASN A 302 1.54 -11.86 12.77
C ASN A 302 2.84 -11.10 12.39
N PRO A 303 3.45 -10.31 13.31
CA PRO A 303 4.70 -9.61 13.08
C PRO A 303 5.86 -10.52 12.66
N ALA A 304 5.93 -11.76 13.14
CA ALA A 304 6.98 -12.70 12.73
C ALA A 304 6.81 -13.15 11.27
N VAL A 305 5.57 -13.43 10.85
CA VAL A 305 5.23 -13.76 9.45
C VAL A 305 5.48 -12.54 8.57
N ARG A 306 5.06 -11.36 9.02
CA ARG A 306 5.32 -10.09 8.34
C ARG A 306 6.83 -9.82 8.21
N LEU A 307 7.61 -10.04 9.26
CA LEU A 307 9.07 -9.86 9.24
C LEU A 307 9.75 -10.88 8.32
N ALA A 308 9.26 -12.12 8.28
CA ALA A 308 9.73 -13.14 7.34
C ALA A 308 9.42 -12.75 5.88
N LEU A 309 8.22 -12.25 5.61
CA LEU A 309 7.84 -11.69 4.30
C LEU A 309 8.67 -10.45 3.96
N GLU A 310 8.98 -9.61 4.94
CA GLU A 310 9.87 -8.44 4.80
C GLU A 310 11.29 -8.85 4.39
N ARG A 311 11.82 -9.91 5.01
CA ARG A 311 13.12 -10.49 4.64
C ARG A 311 13.08 -11.16 3.26
N ALA A 312 12.01 -11.90 2.95
CA ALA A 312 11.90 -12.70 1.73
C ALA A 312 11.59 -11.87 0.48
N ALA A 313 10.67 -10.91 0.55
CA ALA A 313 10.31 -10.07 -0.61
C ALA A 313 11.33 -8.96 -0.88
N GLY A 314 12.26 -8.74 0.05
CA GLY A 314 13.41 -7.86 -0.11
C GLY A 314 13.09 -6.37 0.09
N ARG A 315 14.14 -5.63 0.45
CA ARG A 315 14.08 -4.19 0.76
C ARG A 315 13.45 -3.35 -0.36
N ALA A 316 13.74 -3.70 -1.62
CA ALA A 316 13.22 -2.97 -2.78
C ALA A 316 11.68 -3.00 -2.86
N PHE A 317 11.05 -4.13 -2.51
CA PHE A 317 9.59 -4.27 -2.55
C PHE A 317 8.90 -3.42 -1.49
N PHE A 318 9.42 -3.38 -0.26
CA PHE A 318 8.83 -2.56 0.81
C PHE A 318 9.01 -1.06 0.56
N GLU A 319 10.17 -0.64 0.07
CA GLU A 319 10.38 0.74 -0.35
C GLU A 319 9.44 1.14 -1.49
N THR A 320 9.13 0.20 -2.38
CA THR A 320 8.13 0.36 -3.45
C THR A 320 6.73 0.53 -2.89
N LEU A 321 6.34 -0.27 -1.90
CA LEU A 321 5.03 -0.14 -1.27
C LEU A 321 4.88 1.16 -0.49
N GLU A 322 5.90 1.56 0.26
CA GLU A 322 5.93 2.87 0.92
C GLU A 322 5.75 4.01 -0.09
N TYR A 323 6.47 3.92 -1.22
CA TYR A 323 6.34 4.86 -2.31
C TYR A 323 4.92 4.88 -2.87
N ALA A 324 4.34 3.71 -3.11
CA ALA A 324 3.01 3.56 -3.69
C ALA A 324 1.90 4.10 -2.76
N PHE A 325 2.02 3.91 -1.44
CA PHE A 325 1.11 4.53 -0.47
C PHE A 325 1.32 6.05 -0.38
N ALA A 326 2.55 6.53 -0.48
CA ALA A 326 2.85 7.96 -0.48
C ALA A 326 2.40 8.67 -1.77
N SER A 327 2.36 7.97 -2.92
CA SER A 327 1.85 8.49 -4.19
C SER A 327 0.33 8.42 -4.29
N LEU A 328 -0.33 7.53 -3.54
CA LEU A 328 -1.77 7.30 -3.63
C LEU A 328 -2.63 8.57 -3.46
N PRO A 329 -2.42 9.46 -2.46
CA PRO A 329 -3.20 10.69 -2.34
C PRO A 329 -3.03 11.63 -3.55
N LEU A 330 -1.82 11.70 -4.11
CA LEU A 330 -1.53 12.52 -5.29
C LEU A 330 -2.21 11.94 -6.54
N VAL A 331 -2.20 10.61 -6.68
CA VAL A 331 -2.94 9.90 -7.74
C VAL A 331 -4.43 10.19 -7.62
N LEU A 332 -5.01 10.06 -6.42
CA LEU A 332 -6.43 10.33 -6.18
C LEU A 332 -6.81 11.79 -6.46
N GLY A 333 -5.98 12.74 -6.02
CA GLY A 333 -6.17 14.17 -6.27
C GLY A 333 -5.96 14.58 -7.74
N SER A 334 -5.45 13.68 -8.59
CA SER A 334 -5.26 13.91 -10.02
C SER A 334 -6.26 13.18 -10.92
N LEU A 335 -7.26 12.50 -10.33
CA LEU A 335 -8.30 11.82 -11.10
C LEU A 335 -9.26 12.82 -11.76
N PRO A 336 -9.62 12.61 -13.05
CA PRO A 336 -10.69 13.35 -13.72
C PRO A 336 -12.07 13.10 -13.09
N SER A 337 -13.09 13.85 -13.53
CA SER A 337 -14.45 13.65 -13.07
C SER A 337 -14.96 12.24 -13.42
N GLY A 338 -15.82 11.65 -12.59
CA GLY A 338 -16.40 10.33 -12.86
C GLY A 338 -17.18 10.27 -14.19
N ARG A 339 -17.81 11.38 -14.58
CA ARG A 339 -18.48 11.52 -15.89
C ARG A 339 -17.48 11.38 -17.03
N ASP A 340 -16.35 12.05 -16.96
CA ASP A 340 -15.31 11.97 -17.99
C ASP A 340 -14.65 10.60 -18.04
N MET A 341 -14.41 9.98 -16.88
CA MET A 341 -13.85 8.62 -16.81
C MET A 341 -14.73 7.59 -17.54
N LEU A 342 -16.05 7.77 -17.51
CA LEU A 342 -17.01 6.90 -18.21
C LEU A 342 -17.14 7.25 -19.70
N LEU A 343 -17.29 8.53 -20.04
CA LEU A 343 -17.57 8.97 -21.41
C LEU A 343 -16.32 9.12 -22.29
N ARG A 344 -15.15 9.36 -21.67
CA ARG A 344 -13.88 9.63 -22.36
C ARG A 344 -12.72 8.86 -21.70
N PRO A 345 -12.81 7.52 -21.56
CA PRO A 345 -11.88 6.72 -20.75
C PRO A 345 -10.42 6.84 -21.20
N ALA A 346 -10.16 6.87 -22.52
CA ALA A 346 -8.80 7.02 -23.05
C ALA A 346 -8.19 8.40 -22.74
N ALA A 347 -8.99 9.47 -22.82
CA ALA A 347 -8.53 10.83 -22.51
C ALA A 347 -8.32 11.02 -21.00
N SER A 348 -9.19 10.45 -20.17
CA SER A 348 -9.02 10.43 -18.72
C SER A 348 -7.76 9.68 -18.30
N LEU A 349 -7.53 8.50 -18.86
CA LEU A 349 -6.33 7.71 -18.58
C LEU A 349 -5.06 8.43 -19.08
N ARG A 350 -5.12 9.10 -20.24
CA ARG A 350 -4.03 9.94 -20.75
C ARG A 350 -3.66 11.05 -19.78
N THR A 351 -4.65 11.78 -19.25
CA THR A 351 -4.41 12.84 -18.24
C THR A 351 -3.63 12.30 -17.04
N VAL A 352 -4.00 11.11 -16.55
CA VAL A 352 -3.37 10.54 -15.34
C VAL A 352 -2.00 9.95 -15.64
N ILE A 353 -1.84 9.19 -16.73
CA ILE A 353 -0.57 8.59 -17.15
C ILE A 353 0.45 9.65 -17.55
N GLY A 354 0.02 10.76 -18.16
CA GLY A 354 0.91 11.89 -18.49
C GLY A 354 1.56 12.54 -17.27
N ARG A 355 0.97 12.38 -16.07
CA ARG A 355 1.53 12.87 -14.80
C ARG A 355 2.39 11.83 -14.08
N ALA A 356 2.41 10.58 -14.55
CA ALA A 356 3.17 9.49 -13.94
C ALA A 356 4.69 9.78 -13.82
N PRO A 357 5.36 10.47 -14.77
CA PRO A 357 6.76 10.88 -14.60
C PRO A 357 6.97 11.83 -13.41
N CYS A 358 6.12 12.85 -13.24
CA CYS A 358 6.18 13.74 -12.07
C CYS A 358 5.95 12.97 -10.76
N LEU A 359 5.15 11.90 -10.80
CA LEU A 359 4.95 10.99 -9.67
C LEU A 359 6.14 10.06 -9.44
N LEU A 360 7.17 10.00 -10.28
CA LEU A 360 8.45 9.29 -10.05
C LEU A 360 9.52 10.20 -9.46
N GLU A 361 9.46 11.47 -9.81
CA GLU A 361 10.41 12.52 -9.42
C GLU A 361 10.09 13.11 -8.04
N ARG A 362 9.44 12.36 -7.13
CA ARG A 362 9.48 12.73 -5.71
C ARG A 362 10.92 12.65 -5.26
N GLU A 363 11.63 13.77 -5.35
CA GLU A 363 12.82 14.01 -4.58
C GLU A 363 12.41 13.84 -3.12
N ARG A 364 12.84 12.74 -2.51
CA ARG A 364 12.85 12.67 -1.06
C ARG A 364 13.68 13.87 -0.63
N ARG A 365 13.06 14.73 0.17
CA ARG A 365 13.75 15.84 0.81
C ARG A 365 15.06 15.30 1.39
N ARG A 366 16.18 15.84 0.94
CA ARG A 366 17.50 15.33 1.31
C ARG A 366 17.69 15.59 2.80
N VAL A 367 18.06 14.54 3.54
CA VAL A 367 18.23 14.63 4.99
C VAL A 367 19.69 14.41 5.32
N TYR A 368 20.27 15.33 6.07
CA TYR A 368 21.61 15.25 6.61
C TYR A 368 21.50 15.12 8.12
N ILE A 369 22.38 14.31 8.73
CA ILE A 369 22.36 14.10 10.18
C ILE A 369 23.66 14.58 10.77
N ILE A 370 23.58 15.43 11.79
CA ILE A 370 24.71 15.73 12.67
C ILE A 370 24.59 14.83 13.90
N THR A 371 25.62 14.03 14.16
CA THR A 371 25.67 13.13 15.32
C THR A 371 26.90 13.36 16.18
N GLY A 372 26.77 13.12 17.48
CA GLY A 372 27.87 13.22 18.43
C GLY A 372 27.44 13.11 19.89
N GLY A 373 28.40 12.81 20.77
CA GLY A 373 28.23 12.78 22.22
C GLY A 373 27.85 14.12 22.85
N HIS A 374 27.67 14.15 24.17
CA HIS A 374 27.44 15.40 24.88
C HIS A 374 28.68 16.30 24.78
N GLY A 375 28.49 17.59 24.49
CA GLY A 375 29.61 18.54 24.37
C GLY A 375 30.51 18.36 23.13
N SER A 376 30.17 17.48 22.18
CA SER A 376 31.01 17.18 21.01
C SER A 376 31.03 18.29 19.92
N GLY A 377 30.45 19.46 20.18
CA GLY A 377 30.39 20.58 19.22
C GLY A 377 29.28 20.49 18.16
N LYS A 378 28.19 19.74 18.39
CA LYS A 378 27.08 19.61 17.42
C LYS A 378 26.44 20.97 17.07
N SER A 379 26.04 21.73 18.08
CA SER A 379 25.46 23.07 17.88
C SER A 379 26.47 24.05 17.27
N THR A 380 27.77 23.86 17.53
CA THR A 380 28.85 24.62 16.86
C THR A 380 28.89 24.31 15.37
N LEU A 381 28.74 23.03 14.98
CA LEU A 381 28.67 22.62 13.57
C LEU A 381 27.41 23.17 12.89
N VAL A 382 26.25 23.12 13.57
CA VAL A 382 25.00 23.75 13.08
C VAL A 382 25.21 25.24 12.81
N LYS A 383 25.75 25.96 13.80
CA LYS A 383 26.02 27.40 13.68
C LYS A 383 27.00 27.71 12.56
N GLY A 384 28.06 26.91 12.41
CA GLY A 384 29.05 27.07 11.35
C GLY A 384 28.46 26.86 9.95
N VAL A 385 27.69 25.79 9.74
CA VAL A 385 27.06 25.52 8.43
C VAL A 385 25.98 26.56 8.11
N ALA A 386 25.17 26.96 9.09
CA ALA A 386 24.18 28.02 8.91
C ALA A 386 24.83 29.38 8.58
N GLY A 387 25.95 29.71 9.22
CA GLY A 387 26.74 30.92 8.92
C GLY A 387 27.30 30.91 7.51
N LEU A 388 27.88 29.79 7.06
CA LEU A 388 28.38 29.64 5.68
C LEU A 388 27.27 29.78 4.63
N LEU A 389 26.03 29.35 4.94
CA LEU A 389 24.88 29.61 4.07
C LEU A 389 24.59 31.11 3.96
N GLN A 390 24.55 31.81 5.10
CA GLN A 390 24.31 33.25 5.13
C GLN A 390 25.39 34.04 4.39
N GLU A 391 26.66 33.69 4.56
CA GLU A 391 27.79 34.29 3.84
C GLU A 391 27.68 34.15 2.31
N ARG A 392 27.03 33.07 1.84
CA ARG A 392 26.73 32.84 0.42
C ARG A 392 25.43 33.52 -0.05
N GLY A 393 24.79 34.33 0.79
CA GLY A 393 23.50 34.97 0.50
C GLY A 393 22.31 34.01 0.52
N LEU A 394 22.49 32.79 1.05
CA LEU A 394 21.46 31.78 1.17
C LEU A 394 20.79 31.85 2.54
N ARG A 395 19.48 31.57 2.60
CA ARG A 395 18.69 31.66 3.83
C ARG A 395 18.67 30.33 4.59
N PRO A 396 19.32 30.17 5.75
CA PRO A 396 19.01 29.07 6.66
C PRO A 396 17.66 29.31 7.35
N ALA A 397 16.98 28.23 7.71
CA ALA A 397 15.77 28.27 8.52
C ALA A 397 15.73 27.15 9.56
N GLY A 398 14.72 27.17 10.42
CA GLY A 398 14.55 26.22 11.50
C GLY A 398 15.19 26.69 12.80
N ILE A 399 15.52 25.73 13.66
CA ILE A 399 15.79 26.00 15.08
C ILE A 399 17.14 25.45 15.54
N MET A 400 17.79 26.22 16.41
CA MET A 400 18.96 25.79 17.15
C MET A 400 18.75 26.00 18.66
N ALA A 401 19.07 25.00 19.48
CA ALA A 401 19.04 25.13 20.94
C ALA A 401 20.41 25.55 21.47
N GLU A 402 20.56 26.82 21.84
CA GLU A 402 21.77 27.35 22.45
C GLU A 402 21.75 27.12 23.97
N GLY A 403 22.81 26.52 24.51
CA GLY A 403 22.90 26.25 25.95
C GLY A 403 23.21 27.50 26.76
N LEU A 404 22.40 27.77 27.78
CA LEU A 404 22.64 28.81 28.78
C LEU A 404 23.42 28.22 29.96
N TRP A 405 24.55 28.83 30.32
CA TRP A 405 25.41 28.37 31.40
C TRP A 405 25.55 29.43 32.49
N ARG A 406 25.44 29.02 33.75
CA ARG A 406 25.69 29.86 34.92
C ARG A 406 26.53 29.07 35.94
N ALA A 407 27.62 29.66 36.43
CA ALA A 407 28.53 29.03 37.38
C ALA A 407 28.99 27.59 36.99
N GLY A 408 29.23 27.35 35.71
CA GLY A 408 29.65 26.03 35.19
C GLY A 408 28.52 24.99 35.06
N ILE A 409 27.29 25.32 35.46
CA ILE A 409 26.12 24.45 35.34
C ILE A 409 25.24 24.95 34.19
N ARG A 410 24.69 24.03 33.39
CA ARG A 410 23.76 24.38 32.31
C ARG A 410 22.39 24.73 32.88
N ASP A 411 22.09 26.02 32.92
CA ASP A 411 20.89 26.60 33.52
C ASP A 411 19.65 26.48 32.61
N GLY A 412 19.84 26.32 31.30
CA GLY A 412 18.74 26.11 30.37
C GLY A 412 19.16 26.14 28.91
N PHE A 413 18.17 26.34 28.03
CA PHE A 413 18.37 26.48 26.61
C PHE A 413 17.54 27.63 26.04
N ASP A 414 18.12 28.38 25.12
CA ASP A 414 17.44 29.36 24.29
C ASP A 414 17.26 28.80 22.89
N LEU A 415 16.06 28.96 22.36
CA LEU A 415 15.74 28.65 20.97
C LEU A 415 16.19 29.84 20.12
N VAL A 416 17.05 29.58 19.13
CA VAL A 416 17.44 30.54 18.10
C VAL A 416 16.72 30.17 16.81
N ASP A 417 15.91 31.09 16.29
CA ASP A 417 15.40 30.99 14.92
C ASP A 417 16.53 31.36 13.96
N LEU A 418 16.99 30.40 13.17
CA LEU A 418 18.13 30.60 12.27
C LEU A 418 17.80 31.52 11.08
N SER A 419 16.52 31.75 10.80
CA SER A 419 16.10 32.62 9.70
C SER A 419 16.12 34.10 10.08
N SER A 420 15.81 34.42 11.34
CA SER A 420 15.71 35.80 11.85
C SER A 420 16.82 36.16 12.84
N GLY A 421 17.49 35.17 13.42
CA GLY A 421 18.44 35.33 14.52
C GLY A 421 17.79 35.59 15.88
N VAL A 422 16.46 35.64 15.97
CA VAL A 422 15.73 35.92 17.21
C VAL A 422 15.92 34.79 18.21
N LYS A 423 16.23 35.16 19.46
CA LYS A 423 16.39 34.23 20.59
C LYS A 423 15.17 34.27 21.50
N THR A 424 14.63 33.10 21.81
CA THR A 424 13.49 32.94 22.72
C THR A 424 13.82 31.89 23.79
N PRO A 425 13.55 32.13 25.09
CA PRO A 425 13.72 31.12 26.12
C PRO A 425 12.94 29.84 25.82
N LEU A 426 13.64 28.70 25.66
CA LEU A 426 13.01 27.40 25.41
C LEU A 426 12.70 26.70 26.72
N CYS A 427 13.71 26.53 27.57
CA CYS A 427 13.56 25.92 28.89
C CYS A 427 14.63 26.40 29.87
N ARG A 428 14.33 26.25 31.17
CA ARG A 428 15.22 26.56 32.30
C ARG A 428 15.12 25.47 33.36
N ARG A 429 16.13 25.38 34.24
CA ARG A 429 16.07 24.55 35.47
C ARG A 429 15.18 25.16 36.55
N GLU A 430 15.15 26.49 36.65
CA GLU A 430 14.34 27.22 37.63
C GLU A 430 12.83 27.24 37.28
N THR A 431 12.01 27.76 38.21
CA THR A 431 10.55 27.84 38.10
C THR A 431 10.10 28.79 36.97
N GLY A 432 9.04 28.41 36.25
CA GLY A 432 8.41 29.27 35.23
C GLY A 432 7.83 28.52 34.01
N GLY A 433 8.44 27.40 33.61
CA GLY A 433 7.90 26.56 32.52
C GLY A 433 6.77 25.63 33.00
N LYS A 434 5.71 25.51 32.19
CA LYS A 434 4.54 24.66 32.49
C LYS A 434 4.79 23.18 32.20
N ILE A 435 5.64 22.87 31.20
CA ILE A 435 5.89 21.50 30.74
C ILE A 435 7.20 21.01 31.32
N ARG A 436 7.20 19.90 32.05
CA ARG A 436 8.41 19.33 32.69
C ARG A 436 8.98 18.19 31.85
N ALA A 437 10.27 18.21 31.57
CA ALA A 437 11.01 17.08 31.04
C ALA A 437 12.37 16.96 31.76
N GLY A 438 12.48 15.96 32.64
CA GLY A 438 13.63 15.81 33.54
C GLY A 438 13.78 17.01 34.49
N GLU A 439 14.97 17.62 34.47
CA GLU A 439 15.34 18.78 35.28
C GLU A 439 14.95 20.12 34.65
N PHE A 440 14.46 20.11 33.41
CA PHE A 440 14.11 21.33 32.67
C PHE A 440 12.60 21.53 32.59
N ARG A 441 12.19 22.80 32.66
CA ARG A 441 10.82 23.24 32.43
C ARG A 441 10.74 24.09 31.17
N PHE A 442 9.92 23.67 30.22
CA PHE A 442 9.72 24.31 28.92
C PHE A 442 8.65 25.40 28.99
N PHE A 443 8.92 26.51 28.30
CA PHE A 443 7.99 27.61 28.14
C PHE A 443 7.11 27.41 26.90
N GLU A 444 5.82 27.72 27.02
CA GLU A 444 4.89 27.67 25.86
C GLU A 444 5.33 28.63 24.75
N GLY A 445 5.82 29.82 25.10
CA GLY A 445 6.33 30.80 24.12
C GLY A 445 7.52 30.27 23.31
N GLY A 446 8.47 29.58 23.96
CA GLY A 446 9.61 28.96 23.28
C GLY A 446 9.20 27.82 22.35
N LEU A 447 8.24 26.99 22.77
CA LEU A 447 7.68 25.95 21.91
C LEU A 447 6.92 26.55 20.72
N ALA A 448 6.08 27.57 20.93
CA ALA A 448 5.35 28.25 19.88
C ALA A 448 6.29 28.91 18.86
N ALA A 449 7.36 29.57 19.33
CA ALA A 449 8.38 30.15 18.47
C ALA A 449 9.06 29.08 17.60
N GLY A 450 9.37 27.90 18.17
CA GLY A 450 9.95 26.81 17.40
C GLY A 450 9.00 26.23 16.35
N ARG A 451 7.70 26.10 16.67
CA ARG A 451 6.70 25.67 15.69
C ARG A 451 6.56 26.67 14.53
N LEU A 452 6.62 27.97 14.83
CA LEU A 452 6.59 29.02 13.81
C LEU A 452 7.82 28.97 12.91
N ALA A 453 9.02 28.79 13.49
CA ALA A 453 10.27 28.67 12.74
C ALA A 453 10.31 27.42 11.85
N LEU A 454 9.62 26.34 12.24
CA LEU A 454 9.49 25.09 11.47
C LEU A 454 8.24 25.04 10.56
N SER A 455 7.44 26.12 10.53
CA SER A 455 6.22 26.18 9.72
C SER A 455 6.53 26.17 8.21
N ALA A 456 5.58 25.71 7.41
CA ALA A 456 5.72 25.62 5.95
C ALA A 456 6.08 26.96 5.30
N GLU A 457 5.55 28.07 5.82
CA GLU A 457 5.81 29.42 5.33
C GLU A 457 7.26 29.86 5.60
N SER A 458 7.75 29.61 6.82
CA SER A 458 9.13 29.94 7.22
C SER A 458 10.18 29.13 6.47
N VAL A 459 9.89 27.85 6.17
CA VAL A 459 10.87 26.95 5.54
C VAL A 459 10.86 26.96 4.02
N ARG A 460 9.76 27.40 3.37
CA ARG A 460 9.64 27.38 1.91
C ARG A 460 10.69 28.22 1.16
N PRO A 461 11.09 29.42 1.62
CA PRO A 461 12.14 30.21 0.96
C PRO A 461 13.57 29.86 1.44
N ALA A 462 13.74 28.86 2.29
CA ALA A 462 15.05 28.51 2.85
C ALA A 462 15.89 27.71 1.85
N ALA A 463 17.21 27.84 1.93
CA ALA A 463 18.15 26.95 1.26
C ALA A 463 18.34 25.65 2.04
N ALA A 464 18.24 25.69 3.37
CA ALA A 464 18.31 24.51 4.23
C ALA A 464 17.57 24.75 5.55
N VAL A 465 17.02 23.68 6.13
CA VAL A 465 16.29 23.73 7.41
C VAL A 465 17.03 22.92 8.46
N PHE A 466 17.26 23.50 9.63
CA PHE A 466 17.96 22.86 10.74
C PHE A 466 17.00 22.56 11.89
N LEU A 467 17.25 21.44 12.58
CA LEU A 467 16.55 21.06 13.80
C LEU A 467 17.57 20.48 14.79
N ASP A 468 17.92 21.27 15.79
CA ASP A 468 18.83 20.90 16.90
C ASP A 468 18.07 20.95 18.25
N GLU A 469 17.81 19.85 18.97
CA GLU A 469 18.21 18.43 18.79
C GLU A 469 16.97 17.51 18.82
N ILE A 470 17.01 16.36 18.13
CA ILE A 470 16.02 15.28 18.27
C ILE A 470 16.42 14.38 19.44
N GLY A 471 15.55 14.31 20.46
CA GLY A 471 15.75 13.50 21.64
C GLY A 471 14.70 12.40 21.83
N PHE A 472 14.60 11.92 23.08
CA PHE A 472 13.58 10.95 23.48
C PHE A 472 12.16 11.50 23.37
N LEU A 473 11.98 12.80 23.65
CA LEU A 473 10.67 13.45 23.57
C LEU A 473 10.08 13.35 22.16
N GLU A 474 10.90 13.61 21.14
CA GLU A 474 10.48 13.50 19.73
C GLU A 474 10.25 12.03 19.34
N LEU A 475 11.05 11.09 19.83
CA LEU A 475 10.87 9.66 19.57
C LEU A 475 9.52 9.14 20.09
N GLU A 476 9.05 9.67 21.23
CA GLU A 476 7.75 9.38 21.83
C GLU A 476 6.58 10.14 21.15
N GLY A 477 6.88 11.02 20.19
CA GLY A 477 5.88 11.79 19.44
C GLY A 477 5.55 13.17 20.05
N GLY A 478 6.24 13.58 21.10
CA GLY A 478 6.16 14.93 21.66
C GLY A 478 7.15 15.91 21.01
N GLY A 479 7.31 17.08 21.63
CA GLY A 479 8.31 18.08 21.20
C GLY A 479 8.09 18.52 19.76
N TRP A 480 9.13 18.36 18.93
CA TRP A 480 9.15 18.73 17.51
C TRP A 480 8.70 17.61 16.55
N ALA A 481 8.24 16.47 17.06
CA ALA A 481 7.90 15.31 16.23
C ALA A 481 6.82 15.59 15.16
N PRO A 482 5.73 16.34 15.44
CA PRO A 482 4.75 16.71 14.43
C PRO A 482 5.36 17.54 13.29
N GLU A 483 6.16 18.56 13.64
CA GLU A 483 6.80 19.47 12.70
C GLU A 483 7.84 18.73 11.85
N LEU A 484 8.67 17.88 12.47
CA LEU A 484 9.62 17.03 11.75
C LEU A 484 8.89 16.08 10.78
N THR A 485 7.78 15.48 11.20
CA THR A 485 7.00 14.59 10.34
C THR A 485 6.40 15.35 9.15
N ALA A 486 5.91 16.58 9.38
CA ALA A 486 5.42 17.45 8.30
C ALA A 486 6.54 17.86 7.34
N LEU A 487 7.71 18.27 7.87
CA LEU A 487 8.88 18.67 7.08
C LEU A 487 9.39 17.55 6.18
N LEU A 488 9.42 16.32 6.68
CA LEU A 488 9.84 15.13 5.92
C LEU A 488 8.77 14.63 4.94
N GLY A 489 7.50 14.91 5.22
CA GLY A 489 6.37 14.53 4.36
C GLY A 489 6.22 15.39 3.11
N ALA A 490 6.67 16.64 3.17
CA ALA A 490 6.68 17.60 2.07
C ALA A 490 8.01 17.60 1.29
N GLY A 491 7.95 17.92 0.00
CA GLY A 491 9.15 18.34 -0.75
C GLY A 491 9.64 19.71 -0.25
N GLY A 492 10.92 20.03 -0.48
CA GLY A 492 11.47 21.31 -0.04
C GLY A 492 12.99 21.26 0.19
N PRO A 493 13.57 22.33 0.76
CA PRO A 493 15.02 22.46 0.93
C PRO A 493 15.59 21.39 1.86
N PRO A 494 16.84 20.93 1.69
CA PRO A 494 17.45 19.90 2.54
C PRO A 494 17.26 20.16 4.04
N VAL A 495 17.04 19.08 4.80
CA VAL A 495 16.84 19.13 6.25
C VAL A 495 18.07 18.57 6.95
N ILE A 496 18.60 19.32 7.90
CA ILE A 496 19.70 18.92 8.76
C ILE A 496 19.11 18.67 10.15
N VAL A 497 19.21 17.43 10.64
CA VAL A 497 18.76 17.07 11.99
C VAL A 497 19.94 16.72 12.87
N VAL A 498 19.92 17.21 14.11
CA VAL A 498 20.92 16.86 15.10
C VAL A 498 20.38 15.72 15.97
N VAL A 499 21.18 14.68 16.16
CA VAL A 499 20.82 13.49 16.93
C VAL A 499 22.00 13.06 17.81
N ARG A 500 21.73 12.51 18.99
CA ARG A 500 22.78 11.89 19.81
C ARG A 500 23.20 10.55 19.21
N ASP A 501 24.48 10.21 19.31
CA ASP A 501 25.03 8.97 18.75
C ASP A 501 24.23 7.72 19.16
N TYR A 502 23.85 7.62 20.44
CA TYR A 502 23.10 6.47 20.97
C TYR A 502 21.61 6.45 20.58
N LEU A 503 21.08 7.55 20.01
CA LEU A 503 19.71 7.65 19.50
C LEU A 503 19.64 7.54 17.98
N LEU A 504 20.77 7.60 17.28
CA LEU A 504 20.82 7.65 15.82
C LEU A 504 19.98 6.53 15.17
N GLU A 505 20.25 5.27 15.53
CA GLU A 505 19.53 4.12 14.97
C GLU A 505 18.02 4.16 15.28
N LYS A 506 17.63 4.63 16.46
CA LYS A 506 16.22 4.76 16.86
C LYS A 506 15.51 5.84 16.03
N VAL A 507 16.17 6.98 15.79
CA VAL A 507 15.64 8.07 14.96
C VAL A 507 15.54 7.64 13.50
N LEU A 508 16.57 6.99 12.97
CA LEU A 508 16.57 6.43 11.61
C LEU A 508 15.42 5.44 11.43
N ALA A 509 15.18 4.55 12.39
CA ALA A 509 14.08 3.60 12.35
C ALA A 509 12.69 4.28 12.48
N ARG A 510 12.54 5.23 13.41
CA ARG A 510 11.26 5.88 13.74
C ARG A 510 10.69 6.70 12.58
N TRP A 511 11.54 7.40 11.84
CA TRP A 511 11.14 8.20 10.67
C TRP A 511 11.56 7.55 9.34
N ARG A 512 12.09 6.32 9.37
CA ARG A 512 12.55 5.55 8.20
C ARG A 512 13.49 6.37 7.29
N LEU A 513 14.37 7.13 7.93
CA LEU A 513 15.26 8.06 7.25
C LEU A 513 16.36 7.30 6.50
N LYS A 514 16.67 7.78 5.30
CA LYS A 514 17.90 7.43 4.59
C LYS A 514 18.72 8.73 4.46
N PRO A 515 19.67 8.97 5.37
CA PRO A 515 20.44 10.20 5.33
C PRO A 515 21.31 10.24 4.08
N SER A 516 21.36 11.41 3.43
CA SER A 516 22.29 11.72 2.34
C SER A 516 23.73 11.73 2.85
N ALA A 517 23.95 12.20 4.08
CA ALA A 517 25.19 12.04 4.81
C ALA A 517 24.97 12.08 6.33
N VAL A 518 25.90 11.49 7.07
CA VAL A 518 25.96 11.56 8.53
C VAL A 518 27.29 12.21 8.91
N TRP A 519 27.23 13.41 9.49
CA TRP A 519 28.37 14.20 9.93
C TRP A 519 28.62 13.97 11.42
N LYS A 520 29.83 13.53 11.77
CA LYS A 520 30.22 13.36 13.18
C LYS A 520 30.81 14.67 13.69
N ALA A 521 30.18 15.27 14.69
CA ALA A 521 30.67 16.49 15.31
C ALA A 521 32.08 16.28 15.91
N GLY A 522 32.95 17.26 15.71
CA GLY A 522 34.38 17.17 16.05
C GLY A 522 35.25 16.47 15.00
N LYS A 523 34.66 15.74 14.04
CA LYS A 523 35.38 15.14 12.90
C LYS A 523 35.09 15.81 11.57
N THR A 524 33.86 16.25 11.36
CA THR A 524 33.43 16.95 10.14
C THR A 524 33.46 18.45 10.40
N GLY A 525 34.22 19.20 9.59
CA GLY A 525 34.25 20.65 9.65
C GLY A 525 33.03 21.29 8.95
N PRO A 526 32.68 22.55 9.26
CA PRO A 526 31.60 23.26 8.59
C PRO A 526 31.77 23.37 7.06
N ALA A 527 33.00 23.56 6.58
CA ALA A 527 33.28 23.66 5.14
C ALA A 527 33.06 22.34 4.39
N ASP A 528 33.44 21.21 4.99
CA ASP A 528 33.22 19.87 4.41
C ASP A 528 31.72 19.55 4.35
N ALA A 529 31.00 19.83 5.44
CA ALA A 529 29.55 19.68 5.50
C ALA A 529 28.87 20.57 4.45
N MET A 530 29.31 21.83 4.29
CA MET A 530 28.77 22.75 3.30
C MET A 530 29.04 22.29 1.86
N THR A 531 30.18 21.64 1.59
CA THR A 531 30.49 21.10 0.25
C THR A 531 29.50 19.99 -0.13
N LEU A 532 29.20 19.08 0.81
CA LEU A 532 28.20 18.02 0.60
C LEU A 532 26.76 18.55 0.56
N LEU A 533 26.49 19.66 1.24
CA LEU A 533 25.19 20.32 1.25
C LEU A 533 24.96 21.15 -0.01
N ALA A 534 25.99 21.79 -0.58
CA ALA A 534 25.87 22.62 -1.78
C ALA A 534 25.30 21.84 -2.97
N ALA A 535 25.73 20.59 -3.15
CA ALA A 535 25.19 19.69 -4.18
C ALA A 535 23.68 19.38 -4.05
N ALA A 536 23.04 19.80 -2.96
CA ALA A 536 21.61 19.65 -2.67
C ALA A 536 20.83 20.98 -2.67
N ILE A 537 21.51 22.11 -2.79
CA ILE A 537 20.92 23.44 -2.82
C ILE A 537 20.90 23.97 -4.26
N ASP A 538 21.89 23.59 -5.08
CA ASP A 538 21.90 23.74 -6.55
C ASP A 538 20.90 22.76 -7.20
#